data_AF-A0A9J6GSL5-F1
#
_entry.id   AF-A0A9J6GSL5-F1
#
_cell.length_a   1.000
_cell.length_b   1.000
_cell.length_c   1.000
_cell.angle_alpha   90.00
_cell.angle_beta   90.00
_cell.angle_gamma   90.00
#
_symmetry.space_group_name_H-M   'P 1'
#
loop_
_entity.id
_entity.type
_entity.pdbx_description
1 polymer ?
#
loop_
_entity_poly.entity_id
_entity_poly.type
_entity_poly.pdbx_seq_one_letter_code
_entity_poly.pdbx_strand_id
1 'polypeptide(L)'
;MGGQRYPLMSKLIKALLCLPHGNANLERGFIENHLIEGRSSLNISSINAMRQVKSHLQRYGGDATQVPLGPDLIRAVKQPRIKHEIRVSAEAASNTRKTTEEDGTLQQPGLSKQRKILEDQVTSSKALLESAGEPISFGVKQKDPRQNPKWSCSLEKGNATLQEALGELEKLNQQMYKQAKQ
;
A
#
# COMPACT_ATOMS: atom_id res chain seq x y z
N MET A 1 47.05 31.76 -35.49
CA MET A 1 47.06 30.64 -34.50
C MET A 1 47.83 31.09 -33.26
N GLY A 2 47.15 31.72 -32.29
CA GLY A 2 47.78 32.21 -31.06
C GLY A 2 47.66 31.16 -29.96
N GLY A 3 48.72 30.40 -29.69
CA GLY A 3 48.77 29.47 -28.56
C GLY A 3 48.76 30.21 -27.23
N GLN A 4 48.05 29.66 -26.23
CA GLN A 4 47.98 30.23 -24.89
C GLN A 4 49.38 30.16 -24.23
N ARG A 5 50.02 31.32 -24.04
CA ARG A 5 51.42 31.40 -23.57
C ARG A 5 51.67 30.73 -22.21
N TYR A 6 50.65 30.64 -21.36
CA TYR A 6 50.75 30.00 -20.04
C TYR A 6 49.47 29.22 -19.70
N PRO A 7 49.29 27.99 -20.21
CA PRO A 7 48.07 27.22 -20.04
C PRO A 7 47.86 26.78 -18.58
N LEU A 8 48.94 26.44 -17.87
CA LEU A 8 48.90 26.05 -16.46
C LEU A 8 48.61 27.23 -15.53
N MET A 9 49.31 28.36 -15.71
CA MET A 9 49.05 29.56 -14.89
C MET A 9 47.66 30.12 -15.13
N SER A 10 47.14 30.08 -16.36
CA SER A 10 45.77 30.51 -16.62
C SER A 10 44.75 29.65 -15.87
N LYS A 11 44.96 28.32 -15.79
CA LYS A 11 44.10 27.44 -14.98
C LYS A 11 44.22 27.76 -13.48
N LEU A 12 45.43 27.95 -12.98
CA LEU A 12 45.68 28.28 -11.57
C LEU A 12 45.02 29.60 -11.18
N ILE A 13 45.23 30.67 -11.96
CA ILE A 13 44.65 31.99 -11.71
C ILE A 13 43.12 31.92 -11.76
N LYS A 14 42.54 31.22 -12.74
CA LYS A 14 41.09 31.02 -12.81
C LYS A 14 40.55 30.26 -11.60
N ALA A 15 41.22 29.20 -11.17
CA ALA A 15 40.82 28.44 -9.98
C ALA A 15 40.91 29.29 -8.71
N LEU A 16 41.97 30.09 -8.56
CA LEU A 16 42.18 30.98 -7.43
C LEU A 16 41.10 32.08 -7.37
N LEU A 17 40.71 32.64 -8.51
CA LEU A 17 39.65 33.65 -8.61
C LEU A 17 38.24 33.07 -8.44
N CYS A 18 38.06 31.76 -8.64
CA CYS A 18 36.82 31.05 -8.32
C CYS A 18 36.69 30.73 -6.83
N LEU A 19 37.75 30.89 -6.02
CA LEU A 19 37.64 30.77 -4.58
C LEU A 19 36.89 31.98 -4.04
N PRO A 20 35.76 31.80 -3.34
CA PRO A 20 35.04 32.90 -2.73
C PRO A 20 35.93 33.55 -1.68
N HIS A 21 36.18 34.86 -1.81
CA HIS A 21 36.84 35.63 -0.76
C HIS A 21 35.88 35.83 0.43
N GLY A 22 36.36 35.60 1.65
CA GLY A 22 35.61 35.84 2.89
C GLY A 22 34.41 34.92 3.15
N ASN A 23 33.53 35.34 4.07
CA ASN A 23 32.33 34.60 4.50
C ASN A 23 31.16 34.65 3.50
N ALA A 24 31.40 35.08 2.25
CA ALA A 24 30.37 35.27 1.23
C ALA A 24 29.50 34.00 0.99
N ASN A 25 30.07 32.80 1.17
CA ASN A 25 29.32 31.55 1.05
C ASN A 25 28.32 31.32 2.19
N LEU A 26 28.66 31.74 3.42
CA LEU A 26 27.76 31.62 4.57
C LEU A 26 26.56 32.56 4.37
N GLU A 27 26.82 33.81 4.00
CA GLU A 27 25.77 34.81 3.73
C GLU A 27 24.89 34.42 2.55
N ARG A 28 25.48 33.89 1.47
CA ARG A 28 24.72 33.33 0.34
C ARG A 28 23.79 32.21 0.79
N GLY A 29 24.25 31.36 1.71
CA GLY A 29 23.43 30.28 2.26
C GLY A 29 22.30 30.75 3.17
N PHE A 30 22.41 31.93 3.79
CA PHE A 30 21.33 32.57 4.54
C PHE A 30 20.32 33.25 3.61
N ILE A 31 20.77 33.91 2.55
CA ILE A 31 19.90 34.55 1.56
C ILE A 31 19.10 33.49 0.79
N GLU A 32 19.74 32.38 0.38
CA GLU A 32 19.08 31.26 -0.29
C GLU A 32 18.07 30.51 0.61
N ASN A 33 18.10 30.71 1.93
CA ASN A 33 17.11 30.11 2.84
C ASN A 33 15.74 30.80 2.79
N HIS A 34 15.65 32.07 2.42
CA HIS A 34 14.36 32.75 2.21
C HIS A 34 13.63 32.22 0.97
N LEU A 35 14.36 31.55 0.09
CA LEU A 35 13.85 30.97 -1.14
C LEU A 35 13.08 29.66 -0.90
N ILE A 36 13.09 29.10 0.30
CA ILE A 36 12.46 27.81 0.61
C ILE A 36 11.30 28.04 1.59
N GLU A 37 10.08 27.94 1.09
CA GLU A 37 8.86 27.99 1.90
C GLU A 37 8.67 26.69 2.70
N GLY A 38 8.10 26.78 3.90
CA GLY A 38 7.78 25.59 4.71
C GLY A 38 8.99 24.84 5.28
N ARG A 39 10.18 25.47 5.38
CA ARG A 39 11.41 24.81 5.85
C ARG A 39 11.32 24.12 7.23
N SER A 40 10.42 24.58 8.10
CA SER A 40 10.25 24.05 9.46
C SER A 40 9.71 22.62 9.50
N SER A 41 9.03 22.17 8.44
CA SER A 41 8.51 20.80 8.34
C SER A 41 9.41 19.86 7.53
N LEU A 42 10.59 20.32 7.11
CA LEU A 42 11.47 19.58 6.19
C LEU A 42 12.78 19.15 6.85
N ASN A 43 13.25 17.98 6.45
CA ASN A 43 14.56 17.49 6.85
C ASN A 43 15.67 18.32 6.18
N ILE A 44 16.80 18.44 6.87
CA ILE A 44 18.00 19.17 6.40
C ILE A 44 18.45 18.70 5.01
N SER A 45 18.38 17.39 4.74
CA SER A 45 18.71 16.82 3.42
C SER A 45 17.79 17.37 2.32
N SER A 46 16.49 17.46 2.58
CA SER A 46 15.50 18.02 1.65
C SER A 46 15.73 19.51 1.42
N ILE A 47 16.04 20.26 2.48
CA ILE A 47 16.37 21.70 2.40
C ILE A 47 17.60 21.91 1.49
N ASN A 48 18.65 21.12 1.69
CA ASN A 48 19.86 21.19 0.87
C ASN A 48 19.60 20.82 -0.59
N ALA A 49 18.80 19.78 -0.84
CA ALA A 49 18.43 19.38 -2.20
C ALA A 49 17.65 20.48 -2.94
N MET A 50 16.64 21.07 -2.29
CA MET A 50 15.87 22.18 -2.89
C MET A 50 16.73 23.41 -3.16
N ARG A 51 17.66 23.73 -2.24
CA ARG A 51 18.62 24.83 -2.44
C ARG A 51 19.46 24.60 -3.69
N GLN A 52 20.00 23.40 -3.87
CA GLN A 52 20.79 23.06 -5.06
C GLN A 52 19.97 23.20 -6.34
N VAL A 53 18.74 22.70 -6.36
CA VAL A 53 17.85 22.81 -7.52
C VAL A 53 17.53 24.28 -7.83
N LYS A 54 17.16 25.07 -6.83
CA LYS A 54 16.78 26.47 -7.02
C LYS A 54 17.97 27.36 -7.41
N SER A 55 19.15 27.10 -6.83
CA SER A 55 20.41 27.74 -7.23
C SER A 55 20.80 27.40 -8.67
N HIS A 56 20.59 26.14 -9.09
CA HIS A 56 20.80 25.74 -10.48
C HIS A 56 19.82 26.45 -11.43
N LEU A 57 18.54 26.52 -11.07
CA LEU A 57 17.49 27.18 -11.84
C LEU A 57 17.72 28.69 -11.99
N GLN A 58 18.27 29.34 -10.97
CA GLN A 58 18.63 30.77 -11.04
C GLN A 58 19.65 31.07 -12.15
N ARG A 59 20.49 30.12 -12.54
CA ARG A 59 21.42 30.30 -13.68
C ARG A 59 20.68 30.48 -15.02
N TYR A 60 19.42 30.07 -15.07
CA TYR A 60 18.53 30.17 -16.23
C TYR A 60 17.41 31.19 -16.01
N GLY A 61 17.64 32.20 -15.16
CA GLY A 61 16.66 33.26 -14.91
C GLY A 61 15.45 32.83 -14.06
N GLY A 62 15.52 31.66 -13.43
CA GLY A 62 14.38 31.13 -12.64
C GLY A 62 13.35 30.39 -13.48
N ASP A 63 13.52 30.31 -14.80
CA ASP A 63 12.59 29.64 -15.71
C ASP A 63 13.02 28.19 -15.96
N ALA A 64 12.14 27.25 -15.65
CA ALA A 64 12.39 25.82 -15.81
C ALA A 64 12.42 25.39 -17.28
N THR A 65 11.77 26.13 -18.18
CA THR A 65 11.72 25.80 -19.60
C THR A 65 13.06 26.03 -20.31
N GLN A 66 13.88 26.91 -19.75
CA GLN A 66 15.20 27.26 -20.29
C GLN A 66 16.29 26.26 -19.88
N VAL A 67 15.99 25.32 -18.98
CA VAL A 67 16.96 24.33 -18.51
C VAL A 67 17.13 23.24 -19.58
N PRO A 68 18.33 23.06 -20.15
CA PRO A 68 18.56 22.06 -21.17
C PRO A 68 18.41 20.64 -20.60
N LEU A 69 17.58 19.82 -21.25
CA LEU A 69 17.35 18.43 -20.87
C LEU A 69 18.51 17.54 -21.33
N GLY A 70 19.54 17.43 -20.50
CA GLY A 70 20.66 16.53 -20.73
C GLY A 70 20.35 15.05 -20.43
N PRO A 71 21.11 14.10 -21.02
CA PRO A 71 20.93 12.66 -20.76
C PRO A 71 21.12 12.29 -19.28
N ASP A 72 21.98 13.02 -18.56
CA ASP A 72 22.21 12.82 -17.13
C ASP A 72 21.00 13.24 -16.30
N LEU A 73 20.30 14.31 -16.69
CA LEU A 73 19.09 14.76 -16.01
C LEU A 73 17.96 13.74 -16.20
N ILE A 74 17.79 13.21 -17.42
CA ILE A 74 16.82 12.16 -17.72
C ILE A 74 17.11 10.90 -16.91
N ARG A 75 18.40 10.52 -16.79
CA ARG A 75 18.82 9.37 -15.98
C ARG A 75 18.57 9.59 -14.49
N ALA A 76 18.86 10.79 -13.98
CA ALA A 76 18.70 11.14 -12.58
C ALA A 76 17.24 11.10 -12.12
N VAL A 77 16.29 11.47 -12.99
CA VAL A 77 14.85 11.50 -12.66
C VAL A 77 14.20 10.12 -12.70
N LYS A 78 14.78 9.16 -13.43
CA LYS A 78 14.19 7.82 -13.64
C LYS A 78 13.91 7.07 -12.33
N GLN A 79 14.88 7.07 -11.41
CA GLN A 79 14.78 6.35 -10.13
C GLN A 79 13.81 7.02 -9.13
N PRO A 80 13.89 8.34 -8.88
CA PRO A 80 12.89 9.04 -8.08
C PRO A 80 11.46 8.88 -8.59
N ARG A 81 11.26 8.90 -9.91
CA ARG A 81 9.95 8.71 -10.52
C ARG A 81 9.35 7.34 -10.20
N ILE A 82 10.12 6.27 -10.39
CA ILE A 82 9.68 4.90 -10.05
C ILE A 82 9.34 4.80 -8.57
N LYS A 83 10.18 5.33 -7.68
CA LYS A 83 9.92 5.33 -6.23
C LYS A 83 8.65 6.11 -5.88
N HIS A 84 8.41 7.22 -6.55
CA HIS A 84 7.20 8.02 -6.36
C HIS A 84 5.95 7.27 -6.81
N GLU A 85 5.98 6.65 -7.99
CA GLU A 85 4.87 5.84 -8.51
C GLU A 85 4.56 4.67 -7.57
N ILE A 86 5.59 3.98 -7.05
CA ILE A 86 5.42 2.92 -6.04
C ILE A 86 4.74 3.49 -4.78
N ARG A 87 5.24 4.61 -4.24
CA ARG A 87 4.66 5.24 -3.04
C ARG A 87 3.18 5.63 -3.25
N VAL A 88 2.87 6.28 -4.37
CA VAL A 88 1.49 6.68 -4.71
C VAL A 88 0.58 5.46 -4.85
N SER A 89 1.06 4.39 -5.50
CA SER A 89 0.28 3.16 -5.64
C SER A 89 0.03 2.48 -4.29
N ALA A 90 1.01 2.50 -3.39
CA ALA A 90 0.87 1.97 -2.02
C ALA A 90 -0.09 2.82 -1.18
N GLU A 91 -0.02 4.15 -1.29
CA GLU A 91 -0.96 5.07 -0.63
C GLU A 91 -2.38 4.84 -1.13
N ALA A 92 -2.59 4.70 -2.44
CA ALA A 92 -3.90 4.40 -3.03
C ALA A 92 -4.46 3.04 -2.58
N ALA A 93 -3.61 2.00 -2.52
CA ALA A 93 -4.00 0.67 -2.00
C ALA A 93 -4.32 0.69 -0.50
N SER A 94 -3.61 1.52 0.28
CA SER A 94 -3.90 1.70 1.70
C SER A 94 -5.20 2.47 1.92
N ASN A 95 -5.49 3.47 1.09
CA ASN A 95 -6.73 4.25 1.20
C ASN A 95 -7.95 3.41 0.82
N THR A 96 -7.84 2.54 -0.19
CA THR A 96 -8.92 1.59 -0.53
C THR A 96 -9.16 0.56 0.57
N ARG A 97 -8.12 0.10 1.28
CA ARG A 97 -8.30 -0.74 2.47
C ARG A 97 -9.00 0.03 3.59
N LYS A 98 -8.59 1.28 3.84
CA LYS A 98 -9.24 2.13 4.85
C LYS A 98 -10.69 2.44 4.51
N THR A 99 -11.03 2.71 3.25
CA THR A 99 -12.46 2.87 2.86
C THR A 99 -13.23 1.57 2.96
N THR A 100 -12.61 0.40 2.69
CA THR A 100 -13.27 -0.91 2.88
C THR A 100 -13.44 -1.25 4.37
N GLU A 101 -12.51 -0.83 5.22
CA GLU A 101 -12.60 -0.98 6.68
C GLU A 101 -13.55 0.05 7.32
N GLU A 102 -13.59 1.28 6.82
CA GLU A 102 -14.50 2.36 7.27
C GLU A 102 -15.95 2.10 6.79
N ASP A 103 -16.17 1.65 5.55
CA ASP A 103 -17.48 1.12 5.11
C ASP A 103 -17.86 -0.19 5.84
N GLY A 104 -16.86 -0.93 6.33
CA GLY A 104 -17.06 -2.08 7.22
C GLY A 104 -17.40 -1.70 8.67
N THR A 105 -17.19 -0.45 9.08
CA THR A 105 -17.41 0.00 10.47
C THR A 105 -18.86 0.44 10.73
N LEU A 106 -19.69 0.54 9.69
CA LEU A 106 -21.15 0.60 9.82
C LEU A 106 -21.82 -0.78 9.89
N GLN A 107 -21.06 -1.88 9.79
CA GLN A 107 -21.58 -3.20 10.14
C GLN A 107 -21.44 -3.44 11.64
N GLN A 108 -22.59 -3.35 12.32
CA GLN A 108 -22.73 -3.59 13.75
C GLN A 108 -21.88 -4.81 14.19
N PRO A 109 -20.98 -4.65 15.18
CA PRO A 109 -20.02 -5.69 15.58
C PRO A 109 -20.68 -6.96 16.14
N GLY A 110 -21.99 -6.94 16.41
CA GLY A 110 -22.76 -8.12 16.84
C GLY A 110 -23.11 -9.07 15.68
N LEU A 111 -23.63 -8.55 14.56
CA LEU A 111 -24.15 -9.38 13.46
C LEU A 111 -23.03 -10.05 12.66
N SER A 112 -21.90 -9.38 12.48
CA SER A 112 -20.72 -9.95 11.79
C SER A 112 -20.09 -11.12 12.58
N LYS A 113 -20.01 -10.99 13.91
CA LYS A 113 -19.54 -12.08 14.78
C LYS A 113 -20.49 -13.28 14.73
N GLN A 114 -21.81 -13.03 14.76
CA GLN A 114 -22.82 -14.07 14.73
C GLN A 114 -22.84 -14.80 13.39
N ARG A 115 -22.65 -14.08 12.29
CA ARG A 115 -22.47 -14.67 10.96
C ARG A 115 -21.24 -15.57 10.88
N LYS A 116 -20.10 -15.13 11.41
CA LYS A 116 -18.87 -15.93 11.41
C LYS A 116 -19.02 -17.22 12.20
N ILE A 117 -19.68 -17.17 13.36
CA ILE A 117 -20.00 -18.36 14.17
C ILE A 117 -20.87 -19.35 13.39
N LEU A 118 -21.91 -18.84 12.71
CA LEU A 118 -22.80 -19.67 11.88
C LEU A 118 -22.08 -20.28 10.67
N GLU A 119 -21.18 -19.52 10.01
CA GLU A 119 -20.35 -20.02 8.90
C GLU A 119 -19.37 -21.11 9.35
N ASP A 120 -18.75 -20.94 10.52
CA ASP A 120 -17.87 -21.94 11.12
C ASP A 120 -18.66 -23.22 11.50
N GLN A 121 -19.89 -23.07 12.03
CA GLN A 121 -20.79 -24.19 12.29
C GLN A 121 -21.21 -24.94 11.02
N VAL A 122 -21.57 -24.23 9.94
CA VAL A 122 -21.89 -24.85 8.65
C VAL A 122 -20.70 -25.62 8.09
N THR A 123 -19.50 -25.07 8.22
CA THR A 123 -18.26 -25.72 7.74
C THR A 123 -17.96 -26.98 8.54
N SER A 124 -18.13 -26.93 9.86
CA SER A 124 -17.99 -28.08 10.76
C SER A 124 -19.03 -29.18 10.46
N SER A 125 -20.31 -28.83 10.31
CA SER A 125 -21.36 -29.81 10.00
C SER A 125 -21.18 -30.45 8.62
N LYS A 126 -20.69 -29.72 7.62
CA LYS A 126 -20.33 -30.30 6.30
C LYS A 126 -19.21 -31.32 6.41
N ALA A 127 -18.15 -31.02 7.18
CA ALA A 127 -17.05 -31.95 7.39
C ALA A 127 -17.50 -33.22 8.13
N LEU A 128 -18.42 -33.10 9.10
CA LEU A 128 -19.01 -34.26 9.78
C LEU A 128 -19.86 -35.12 8.84
N LEU A 129 -20.60 -34.52 7.91
CA LEU A 129 -21.39 -35.25 6.91
C LEU A 129 -20.50 -35.98 5.90
N GLU A 130 -19.41 -35.35 5.47
CA GLU A 130 -18.43 -35.97 4.57
C GLU A 130 -17.75 -37.15 5.26
N SER A 131 -17.29 -36.96 6.50
CA SER A 131 -16.71 -38.01 7.34
C SER A 131 -17.68 -39.16 7.65
N ALA A 132 -18.98 -38.88 7.79
CA ALA A 132 -20.01 -39.90 8.00
C ALA A 132 -20.42 -40.63 6.71
N GLY A 133 -20.25 -40.02 5.54
CA GLY A 133 -20.57 -40.63 4.23
C GLY A 133 -19.61 -41.76 3.84
N GLU A 134 -18.32 -41.61 4.15
CA GLU A 134 -17.28 -42.61 3.88
C GLU A 134 -17.56 -44.00 4.51
N PRO A 135 -17.84 -44.12 5.83
CA PRO A 135 -18.10 -45.40 6.47
C PRO A 135 -19.44 -46.02 6.05
N ILE A 136 -20.43 -45.24 5.60
CA ILE A 136 -21.68 -45.78 5.03
C ILE A 136 -21.38 -46.42 3.68
N SER A 137 -20.63 -45.74 2.80
CA SER A 137 -20.24 -46.29 1.50
C SER A 137 -19.45 -47.61 1.66
N PHE A 138 -18.67 -47.71 2.74
CA PHE A 138 -17.89 -48.89 3.08
C PHE A 138 -18.75 -49.99 3.72
N GLY A 139 -19.64 -49.65 4.65
CA GLY A 139 -20.56 -50.58 5.32
C GLY A 139 -21.60 -51.18 4.36
N VAL A 140 -22.09 -50.39 3.39
CA VAL A 140 -22.95 -50.86 2.29
C VAL A 140 -22.20 -51.87 1.42
N LYS A 141 -20.92 -51.64 1.13
CA LYS A 141 -20.07 -52.60 0.40
C LYS A 141 -19.79 -53.89 1.20
N GLN A 142 -19.68 -53.80 2.53
CA GLN A 142 -19.41 -54.94 3.40
C GLN A 142 -20.66 -55.72 3.85
N LYS A 143 -21.89 -55.27 3.53
CA LYS A 143 -23.17 -55.87 3.96
C LYS A 143 -23.26 -56.11 5.48
N ASP A 144 -22.70 -55.24 6.31
CA ASP A 144 -22.81 -55.34 7.77
C ASP A 144 -24.03 -54.55 8.28
N PRO A 145 -25.16 -55.21 8.63
CA PRO A 145 -26.43 -54.54 8.92
C PRO A 145 -26.46 -53.84 10.29
N ARG A 146 -25.52 -54.14 11.19
CA ARG A 146 -25.54 -53.61 12.57
C ARG A 146 -24.97 -52.19 12.69
N GLN A 147 -24.11 -51.82 11.75
CA GLN A 147 -23.44 -50.52 11.70
C GLN A 147 -24.32 -49.45 11.02
N ASN A 148 -25.04 -49.84 9.97
CA ASN A 148 -25.89 -48.97 9.14
C ASN A 148 -26.85 -48.03 9.91
N PRO A 149 -27.63 -48.48 10.92
CA PRO A 149 -28.58 -47.60 11.61
C PRO A 149 -27.90 -46.51 12.46
N LYS A 150 -26.69 -46.77 12.99
CA LYS A 150 -25.95 -45.76 13.77
C LYS A 150 -25.46 -44.62 12.88
N TRP A 151 -24.93 -44.96 11.71
CA TRP A 151 -24.45 -43.96 10.74
C TRP A 151 -25.61 -43.15 10.14
N SER A 152 -26.74 -43.81 9.83
CA SER A 152 -27.96 -43.13 9.38
C SER A 152 -28.46 -42.10 10.40
N CYS A 153 -28.49 -42.46 11.69
CA CYS A 153 -28.89 -41.54 12.76
C CYS A 153 -27.92 -40.35 12.91
N SER A 154 -26.61 -40.60 12.76
CA SER A 154 -25.60 -39.52 12.81
C SER A 154 -25.73 -38.55 11.63
N LEU A 155 -26.07 -39.05 10.45
CA LEU A 155 -26.25 -38.25 9.24
C LEU A 155 -27.53 -37.42 9.31
N GLU A 156 -28.62 -38.01 9.80
CA GLU A 156 -29.89 -37.31 10.02
C GLU A 156 -29.74 -36.15 11.02
N LYS A 157 -28.99 -36.36 12.12
CA LYS A 157 -28.65 -35.30 13.08
C LYS A 157 -27.76 -34.22 12.46
N GLY A 158 -26.75 -34.60 11.67
CA GLY A 158 -25.89 -33.67 10.95
C GLY A 158 -26.65 -32.82 9.93
N ASN A 159 -27.60 -33.43 9.20
CA ASN A 159 -28.46 -32.74 8.26
C ASN A 159 -29.43 -31.78 8.95
N ALA A 160 -30.05 -32.19 10.06
CA ALA A 160 -30.96 -31.34 10.82
C ALA A 160 -30.25 -30.07 11.33
N THR A 161 -29.08 -30.23 11.95
CA THR A 161 -28.26 -29.11 12.44
C THR A 161 -27.74 -28.22 11.33
N LEU A 162 -27.38 -28.77 10.17
CA LEU A 162 -26.99 -28.00 8.99
C LEU A 162 -28.15 -27.19 8.41
N GLN A 163 -29.35 -27.77 8.33
CA GLN A 163 -30.54 -27.07 7.85
C GLN A 163 -30.94 -25.93 8.78
N GLU A 164 -30.83 -26.13 10.09
CA GLU A 164 -31.08 -25.09 11.09
C GLU A 164 -30.09 -23.92 10.94
N ALA A 165 -28.79 -24.21 10.88
CA ALA A 165 -27.75 -23.19 10.70
C ALA A 165 -27.90 -22.41 9.39
N LEU A 166 -28.24 -23.08 8.27
CA LEU A 166 -28.50 -22.41 6.99
C LEU A 166 -29.74 -21.51 7.05
N GLY A 167 -30.81 -21.96 7.72
CA GLY A 167 -32.03 -21.17 7.90
C GLY A 167 -31.80 -19.92 8.76
N GLU A 168 -30.97 -20.01 9.80
CA GLU A 168 -30.57 -18.85 10.60
C GLU A 168 -29.71 -17.86 9.82
N LEU A 169 -28.79 -18.36 8.99
CA LEU A 169 -27.94 -17.54 8.13
C LEU A 169 -28.77 -16.79 7.07
N GLU A 170 -29.80 -17.43 6.51
CA GLU A 170 -30.72 -16.80 5.57
C GLU A 170 -31.56 -15.69 6.24
N LYS A 171 -32.07 -15.92 7.46
CA LYS A 171 -32.78 -14.90 8.24
C LYS A 171 -31.88 -13.70 8.54
N LEU A 172 -30.62 -13.96 8.89
CA LEU A 172 -29.64 -12.91 9.20
C LEU A 172 -29.28 -12.09 7.95
N ASN A 173 -29.13 -12.74 6.79
CA ASN A 173 -28.94 -12.05 5.51
C ASN A 173 -30.14 -11.18 5.12
N GLN A 174 -31.37 -11.64 5.35
CA GLN A 174 -32.57 -10.84 5.10
C GLN A 174 -32.67 -9.64 6.06
N GLN A 175 -32.25 -9.77 7.31
CA GLN A 175 -32.18 -8.65 8.27
C GLN A 175 -31.14 -7.61 7.85
N MET A 176 -29.94 -8.06 7.46
CA MET A 176 -28.88 -7.20 6.92
C MET A 176 -29.34 -6.43 5.68
N TYR A 177 -30.02 -7.09 4.75
CA TYR A 177 -30.53 -6.46 3.53
C TYR A 177 -31.63 -5.41 3.81
N LYS A 178 -32.50 -5.68 4.79
CA LYS A 178 -33.54 -4.72 5.20
C LYS A 178 -32.95 -3.49 5.90
N GLN A 179 -31.91 -3.67 6.71
CA GLN A 179 -31.22 -2.58 7.42
C GLN A 179 -30.38 -1.71 6.48
N ALA A 180 -29.81 -2.27 5.40
CA ALA A 180 -29.04 -1.51 4.41
C ALA A 180 -29.90 -0.63 3.47
N LYS A 181 -31.23 -0.76 3.50
CA LYS A 181 -32.17 -0.04 2.63
C LYS A 181 -32.95 1.07 3.37
N GLN A 182 -32.75 1.20 4.68
CA GLN A 182 -33.26 2.30 5.52
C GLN A 182 -32.16 3.36 5.67
#